data_AF-A0A8J7D8U7-F1
#
_entry.id   AF-A0A8J7D8U7-F1
#
_cell.length_a   1.000
_cell.length_b   1.000
_cell.length_c   1.000
_cell.angle_alpha   90.00
_cell.angle_beta   90.00
_cell.angle_gamma   90.00
#
_symmetry.space_group_name_H-M   'P 1'
#
loop_
_entity.id
_entity.type
_entity.pdbx_description
1 polymer ?
#
loop_
_entity_poly.entity_id
_entity_poly.type
_entity_poly.pdbx_seq_one_letter_code
_entity_poly.pdbx_strand_id
1 'polypeptide(L)'
;MLLGGCRLKPKEIRRIRKKLHLTQVEAGELIGGGPRAFQKYEAGDLLPSRAISNALVLLDHDPSSLTILKERQRNSTMDLVMS
;
A
#
# COMPACT_ATOMS: atom_id res chain seq x y z
N MET A 1 22.05 -10.25 -17.16
CA MET A 1 21.36 -11.21 -16.26
C MET A 1 20.42 -10.45 -15.34
N LEU A 2 19.16 -10.89 -15.32
CA LEU A 2 18.06 -10.60 -14.39
C LEU A 2 17.46 -9.18 -14.38
N LEU A 3 16.20 -9.11 -14.82
CA LEU A 3 15.26 -7.99 -14.67
C LEU A 3 15.18 -7.57 -13.20
N GLY A 4 15.96 -6.56 -12.82
CA GLY A 4 15.94 -5.98 -11.47
C GLY A 4 14.56 -5.41 -11.20
N GLY A 5 13.78 -6.11 -10.38
CA GLY A 5 12.39 -5.76 -10.07
C GLY A 5 12.23 -4.30 -9.65
N CYS A 6 11.10 -3.70 -10.05
CA CYS A 6 10.71 -2.34 -9.70
C CYS A 6 10.72 -2.19 -8.17
N ARG A 7 11.82 -1.66 -7.64
CA ARG A 7 12.09 -1.60 -6.20
C ARG A 7 11.99 -0.15 -5.76
N LEU A 8 10.87 0.19 -5.13
CA LEU A 8 10.71 1.48 -4.48
C LEU A 8 11.70 1.59 -3.32
N LYS A 9 12.44 2.70 -3.26
CA LYS A 9 13.31 3.00 -2.12
C LYS A 9 12.44 3.35 -0.90
N PRO A 10 12.92 3.11 0.33
CA PRO A 10 12.17 3.44 1.56
C PRO A 10 11.65 4.89 1.61
N LYS A 11 12.44 5.84 1.11
CA LYS A 11 12.05 7.26 1.00
C LYS A 11 10.89 7.50 0.02
N GLU A 12 10.83 6.75 -1.09
CA GLU A 12 9.76 6.85 -2.07
C GLU A 12 8.46 6.30 -1.51
N ILE A 13 8.52 5.15 -0.82
CA ILE A 13 7.36 4.55 -0.14
C ILE A 13 6.76 5.54 0.86
N ARG A 14 7.61 6.18 1.69
CA ARG A 14 7.18 7.22 2.63
C ARG A 14 6.55 8.42 1.93
N ARG A 15 7.16 8.91 0.83
CA ARG A 15 6.63 10.04 0.06
C ARG A 15 5.24 9.75 -0.49
N ILE A 16 5.07 8.58 -1.12
CA ILE A 16 3.80 8.16 -1.72
C ILE A 16 2.72 8.03 -0.64
N ARG A 17 3.00 7.31 0.46
CA ARG A 17 2.03 7.17 1.55
C ARG A 17 1.58 8.52 2.10
N LYS A 18 2.51 9.45 2.29
CA LYS A 18 2.20 10.80 2.77
C LYS A 18 1.37 11.60 1.76
N LYS A 19 1.63 11.46 0.47
CA LYS A 19 0.80 12.03 -0.62
C LYS A 19 -0.64 11.51 -0.58
N LEU A 20 -0.83 10.24 -0.19
CA LEU A 20 -2.14 9.62 -0.04
C LEU A 20 -2.83 9.95 1.30
N HIS A 21 -2.20 10.75 2.15
CA HIS A 21 -2.70 11.10 3.50
C HIS A 21 -2.97 9.89 4.41
N LEU A 22 -2.19 8.82 4.27
CA LEU A 22 -2.32 7.61 5.09
C LEU A 22 -1.28 7.56 6.22
N THR A 23 -1.69 7.04 7.37
CA THR A 23 -0.78 6.52 8.40
C THR A 23 -0.12 5.22 7.92
N GLN A 24 0.95 4.79 8.61
CA GLN A 24 1.61 3.52 8.26
C GLN A 24 0.69 2.31 8.48
N VAL A 25 -0.15 2.37 9.53
CA VAL A 25 -1.14 1.33 9.85
C VAL A 25 -2.20 1.26 8.76
N GLU A 26 -2.86 2.39 8.44
CA GLU A 26 -3.89 2.44 7.40
C GLU A 26 -3.34 1.97 6.05
N ALA A 27 -2.11 2.36 5.69
CA ALA A 27 -1.49 1.91 4.45
C ALA A 27 -1.27 0.38 4.44
N GLY A 28 -0.84 -0.19 5.58
CA GLY A 28 -0.65 -1.63 5.73
C GLY A 28 -1.95 -2.45 5.67
N GLU A 29 -3.05 -1.88 6.17
CA GLU A 29 -4.38 -2.50 6.14
C GLU A 29 -5.07 -2.34 4.78
N LEU A 30 -4.96 -1.16 4.16
CA LEU A 30 -5.66 -0.81 2.93
C LEU A 30 -4.93 -1.28 1.67
N ILE A 31 -3.61 -1.09 1.59
CA ILE A 31 -2.79 -1.48 0.43
C ILE A 31 -2.29 -2.92 0.61
N GLY A 32 -1.98 -3.31 1.84
CA GLY A 32 -1.60 -4.68 2.21
C GLY A 32 -0.24 -4.78 2.91
N GLY A 33 0.11 -6.01 3.27
CA GLY A 33 1.30 -6.33 4.08
C GLY A 33 1.04 -6.33 5.59
N GLY A 34 -0.11 -5.81 6.04
CA GLY A 34 -0.51 -5.74 7.45
C GLY A 34 -0.02 -4.48 8.16
N PRO A 35 -0.52 -4.20 9.39
CA PRO A 35 -0.41 -2.90 10.05
C PRO A 35 1.03 -2.44 10.34
N ARG A 36 2.00 -3.36 10.33
CA ARG A 36 3.43 -3.08 10.58
C ARG A 36 4.29 -3.06 9.31
N ALA A 37 3.72 -3.32 8.15
CA ALA A 37 4.49 -3.44 6.91
C ALA A 37 5.16 -2.13 6.50
N PHE A 38 4.40 -1.02 6.48
CA PHE A 38 4.94 0.27 6.05
C PHE A 38 6.01 0.82 6.98
N GLN A 39 5.99 0.49 8.27
CA GLN A 39 7.10 0.79 9.18
C GLN A 39 8.39 0.11 8.70
N LYS A 40 8.34 -1.19 8.41
CA LYS A 40 9.50 -1.97 7.95
C LYS A 40 9.94 -1.57 6.54
N TYR A 41 9.00 -1.27 5.64
CA TYR A 41 9.29 -0.80 4.29
C TYR A 41 10.00 0.56 4.29
N GLU A 42 9.56 1.49 5.14
CA GLU A 42 10.16 2.83 5.26
C GLU A 42 11.48 2.85 6.04
N ALA A 43 11.71 1.86 6.90
CA ALA A 43 13.01 1.62 7.52
C ALA A 43 14.00 0.91 6.59
N GLY A 44 13.50 0.16 5.61
CA GLY A 44 14.31 -0.68 4.72
C GLY A 44 14.56 -2.10 5.26
N ASP A 45 13.98 -2.44 6.41
CA ASP A 45 14.10 -3.75 7.06
C ASP A 45 13.34 -4.86 6.33
N LEU A 46 12.33 -4.48 5.54
CA LEU A 46 11.55 -5.41 4.72
C LEU A 46 11.31 -4.81 3.34
N LEU A 47 11.26 -5.68 2.35
CA LEU A 47 10.95 -5.29 0.98
C LEU A 47 9.46 -5.44 0.72
N PRO A 48 8.82 -4.45 0.08
CA PRO A 48 7.47 -4.64 -0.43
C PRO A 48 7.47 -5.74 -1.49
N SER A 49 6.40 -6.51 -1.54
CA SER A 49 6.17 -7.45 -2.64
C SER A 49 6.00 -6.67 -3.96
N ARG A 50 6.17 -7.36 -5.09
CA ARG A 50 5.95 -6.74 -6.42
C ARG A 50 4.54 -6.14 -6.55
N ALA A 51 3.52 -6.79 -5.98
CA ALA A 51 2.15 -6.30 -5.99
C ALA A 51 2.02 -4.97 -5.24
N ILE A 52 2.62 -4.86 -4.05
CA ILE A 52 2.61 -3.62 -3.25
C ILE A 52 3.39 -2.51 -3.96
N SER A 53 4.56 -2.81 -4.53
CA SER A 53 5.32 -1.83 -5.31
C SER A 53 4.51 -1.28 -6.49
N ASN A 54 3.86 -2.15 -7.26
CA ASN A 54 3.03 -1.74 -8.39
C ASN A 54 1.82 -0.90 -7.93
N ALA A 55 1.15 -1.30 -6.85
CA ALA A 55 0.03 -0.53 -6.28
C ALA A 55 0.47 0.87 -5.86
N LEU A 56 1.63 1.00 -5.20
CA LEU A 56 2.18 2.29 -4.81
C LEU A 56 2.53 3.17 -6.02
N VAL A 57 3.10 2.61 -7.08
CA VAL A 57 3.38 3.34 -8.32
C VAL A 57 2.09 3.84 -8.98
N LEU A 58 1.05 2.99 -9.05
CA LEU A 58 -0.25 3.37 -9.61
C LEU A 58 -0.93 4.46 -8.78
N LEU A 59 -0.94 4.33 -7.45
CA LEU A 59 -1.55 5.31 -6.55
C LEU A 59 -0.76 6.62 -6.48
N ASP A 60 0.56 6.59 -6.70
CA ASP A 60 1.34 7.81 -6.83
C ASP A 60 1.00 8.55 -8.12
N HIS A 61 0.73 7.84 -9.22
CA HIS A 61 0.28 8.44 -10.47
C HIS A 61 -1.16 8.97 -10.38
N ASP A 62 -2.08 8.18 -9.83
CA ASP A 62 -3.48 8.54 -9.63
C ASP A 62 -3.92 8.32 -8.16
N PRO A 63 -3.78 9.33 -7.29
CA PRO A 63 -4.19 9.25 -5.90
C PRO A 63 -5.70 9.01 -5.70
N SER A 64 -6.54 9.41 -6.66
CA SER A 64 -8.01 9.29 -6.57
C SER A 64 -8.47 7.85 -6.60
N SER A 65 -7.69 6.96 -7.25
CA SER A 65 -7.91 5.51 -7.28
C SER A 65 -7.86 4.86 -5.89
N LEU A 66 -7.38 5.55 -4.84
CA LEU A 66 -7.44 5.05 -3.46
C LEU A 66 -8.87 4.74 -3.00
N THR A 67 -9.87 5.45 -3.55
CA THR A 67 -11.30 5.23 -3.24
C THR A 67 -11.74 3.81 -3.58
N ILE A 68 -11.21 3.22 -4.65
CA ILE A 68 -11.53 1.85 -5.09
C ILE A 68 -11.09 0.84 -4.03
N LEU A 69 -9.90 1.02 -3.43
CA LEU A 69 -9.42 0.16 -2.36
C LEU A 69 -10.26 0.30 -1.08
N LYS A 70 -10.71 1.52 -0.77
CA LYS A 70 -11.58 1.79 0.38
C LYS A 70 -12.96 1.13 0.19
N GLU A 71 -13.52 1.21 -1.00
CA GLU A 71 -14.79 0.55 -1.35
C GLU A 71 -14.70 -0.96 -1.15
N ARG A 72 -13.68 -1.59 -1.73
CA ARG A 72 -13.47 -3.03 -1.58
C ARG A 72 -13.41 -3.48 -0.11
N GLN A 73 -12.72 -2.74 0.75
CA GLN A 73 -12.66 -3.02 2.19
C GLN A 73 -14.03 -2.87 2.88
N ARG A 74 -14.80 -1.84 2.52
CA ARG A 74 -16.16 -1.66 3.04
C ARG A 74 -17.09 -2.81 2.67
N ASN A 75 -17.06 -3.25 1.41
CA ASN A 75 -17.88 -4.38 0.94
C ASN A 75 -17.56 -5.66 1.71
N SER A 76 -16.28 -5.96 1.97
CA SER A 76 -15.89 -7.12 2.78
C SER A 76 -16.38 -7.07 4.22
N THR A 77 -16.58 -5.88 4.79
CA THR A 77 -17.13 -5.73 6.15
C THR A 77 -18.64 -5.93 6.14
N MET A 78 -19.37 -5.42 5.15
CA MET A 78 -20.83 -5.55 5.09
C MET A 78 -21.29 -6.99 4.82
N ASP A 79 -20.54 -7.75 4.02
CA ASP A 79 -20.82 -9.19 3.77
C ASP A 79 -20.79 -10.01 5.08
N LEU A 80 -19.99 -9.59 6.07
CA LEU A 80 -19.86 -10.27 7.36
C LEU A 80 -20.92 -9.87 8.39
N VAL A 81 -21.59 -8.73 8.21
CA VAL A 81 -22.57 -8.19 9.17
C VAL A 81 -24.01 -8.54 8.76
N MET A 82 -24.24 -8.93 7.51
CA MET A 82 -25.54 -9.31 6.95
C MET A 82 -25.67 -10.82 6.68
N SER A 83 -24.72 -11.62 7.13
CA SER A 83 -24.74 -13.10 7.14
C SER A 83 -24.86 -13.62 8.56
#